data_AF-A0A3B8U266-F1
#
_entry.id   AF-A0A3B8U266-F1
#
_cell.length_a   1.000
_cell.length_b   1.000
_cell.length_c   1.000
_cell.angle_alpha   90.00
_cell.angle_beta   90.00
_cell.angle_gamma   90.00
#
_symmetry.space_group_name_H-M   'P 1'
#
loop_
_entity.id
_entity.type
_entity.pdbx_description
1 polymer ?
#
loop_
_entity_poly.entity_id
_entity_poly.type
_entity_poly.pdbx_seq_one_letter_code
_entity_poly.pdbx_strand_id
1 'polypeptide(L)'
;SYDEEKKEITAQIMGQVQKEILQRMIYERLGMVVRFGDPSIIYKETIARATEGVGHFEPLRHYAEVHLLLEPGVPGSGLVFENRCRADVLAVNWQRLIMTHLEEKRHRGVLTGAEITDMKISLLTGKAHLKHTEGGDFRQAT
;
A
#
# COMPACT_ATOMS: atom_id res chain seq x y z
N SER A 1 10.31 1.92 -11.93
CA SER A 1 9.38 2.99 -11.57
C SER A 1 10.04 4.33 -11.87
N TYR A 2 9.24 5.38 -12.06
CA TYR A 2 9.72 6.74 -12.18
C TYR A 2 9.39 7.49 -10.87
N ASP A 3 10.37 8.20 -10.33
CA ASP A 3 10.23 9.07 -9.17
C ASP A 3 10.15 10.52 -9.68
N GLU A 4 8.97 11.14 -9.56
CA GLU A 4 8.72 12.51 -10.06
C GLU A 4 9.48 13.58 -9.28
N GLU A 5 9.67 13.41 -7.96
CA GLU A 5 10.34 14.40 -7.12
C GLU A 5 11.83 14.45 -7.42
N LYS A 6 12.45 13.28 -7.62
CA LYS A 6 13.89 13.17 -7.93
C LYS A 6 14.19 13.21 -9.42
N LYS A 7 13.17 13.08 -10.28
CA LYS A 7 13.31 12.86 -11.73
C LYS A 7 14.20 11.67 -12.06
N GLU A 8 14.08 10.60 -11.28
CA GLU A 8 14.90 9.39 -11.40
C GLU A 8 14.09 8.22 -11.96
N ILE A 9 14.71 7.44 -12.84
CA ILE A 9 14.16 6.18 -13.33
C ILE A 9 14.86 5.04 -12.59
N THR A 10 14.10 4.29 -11.79
CA THR A 10 14.60 3.10 -11.10
C THR A 10 14.18 1.84 -11.87
N ALA A 11 15.15 0.98 -12.18
CA ALA A 11 14.92 -0.32 -12.81
C ALA A 11 15.36 -1.44 -11.87
N GLN A 12 14.56 -2.50 -11.75
CA GLN A 12 14.99 -3.71 -11.07
C GLN A 12 15.88 -4.51 -12.01
N ILE A 13 17.16 -4.59 -11.69
CA ILE A 13 18.18 -5.24 -12.51
C ILE A 13 18.95 -6.22 -11.63
N MET A 14 19.15 -7.43 -12.14
CA MET A 14 19.93 -8.45 -11.46
C MET A 14 21.32 -8.55 -12.08
N GLY A 15 22.32 -8.12 -11.31
CA GLY A 15 23.73 -8.29 -11.64
C GLY A 15 24.26 -7.33 -12.71
N GLN A 16 25.58 -7.39 -12.91
CA GLN A 16 26.31 -6.47 -13.80
C GLN A 16 26.05 -6.73 -15.28
N VAL A 17 25.91 -8.00 -15.68
CA VAL A 17 25.68 -8.38 -17.08
C VAL A 17 24.38 -7.78 -17.63
N GLN A 18 23.30 -7.80 -16.84
CA GLN A 18 22.04 -7.18 -17.27
C GLN A 18 22.16 -5.66 -17.42
N LYS A 19 22.95 -4.97 -16.58
CA LYS A 19 23.22 -3.53 -16.75
C LYS A 19 23.86 -3.25 -18.12
N GLU A 20 24.90 -3.99 -18.49
CA GLU A 20 25.60 -3.78 -19.76
C GLU A 20 24.69 -4.03 -20.98
N ILE A 21 23.89 -5.11 -20.93
CA ILE A 21 22.93 -5.43 -21.99
C ILE A 21 21.90 -4.32 -22.14
N LEU A 22 21.34 -3.82 -21.03
CA LEU A 22 20.37 -2.72 -21.03
C LEU A 22 20.98 -1.42 -21.57
N GLN A 23 22.20 -1.07 -21.15
CA GLN A 23 22.91 0.11 -21.68
C GLN A 23 23.06 0.03 -23.19
N ARG A 24 23.51 -1.14 -23.69
CA ARG A 24 23.69 -1.36 -25.12
C ARG A 24 22.36 -1.31 -25.88
N MET A 25 21.31 -1.93 -25.35
CA MET A 25 19.99 -1.92 -25.97
C MET A 25 19.38 -0.52 -26.05
N ILE A 26 19.54 0.29 -25.00
CA ILE A 26 19.07 1.69 -24.98
C ILE A 26 19.85 2.52 -26.00
N TYR A 27 21.17 2.32 -26.08
CA TYR A 27 21.99 3.01 -27.07
C TYR A 27 21.61 2.62 -28.51
N GLU A 28 21.45 1.33 -28.80
CA GLU A 28 21.10 0.83 -30.14
C GLU A 28 19.70 1.29 -30.58
N ARG A 29 18.73 1.38 -29.66
CA ARG A 29 17.34 1.75 -30.00
C ARG A 29 17.07 3.25 -30.00
N LEU A 30 17.71 3.98 -29.09
CA LEU A 30 17.38 5.39 -28.82
C LEU A 30 18.56 6.33 -29.04
N GLY A 31 19.77 5.81 -29.33
CA GLY A 31 20.99 6.62 -29.48
C GLY A 31 21.46 7.29 -28.19
N MET A 32 20.89 6.93 -27.04
CA MET A 32 21.19 7.57 -25.75
C MET A 32 22.23 6.78 -24.96
N VAL A 33 23.21 7.47 -24.40
CA VAL A 33 24.17 6.89 -23.46
C VAL A 33 23.61 7.02 -22.05
N VAL A 34 23.34 5.90 -21.40
CA VAL A 34 22.82 5.85 -20.02
C VAL A 34 23.85 5.26 -19.06
N ARG A 35 23.89 5.75 -17.82
CA ARG A 35 24.71 5.22 -16.74
C ARG A 35 23.82 4.82 -15.59
N PHE A 36 24.08 3.66 -15.01
CA PHE A 36 23.42 3.23 -13.80
C PHE A 36 24.24 3.65 -12.58
N GLY A 37 23.62 4.32 -11.63
CA GLY A 37 24.22 4.66 -10.35
C GLY A 37 24.39 3.46 -9.41
N ASP A 38 24.71 3.77 -8.15
CA ASP A 38 24.82 2.80 -7.07
C ASP A 38 23.50 2.07 -6.81
N PRO A 39 23.56 0.80 -6.38
CA PRO A 39 22.36 0.06 -6.02
C PRO A 39 21.70 0.72 -4.80
N SER A 40 20.42 1.06 -4.92
CA SER A 40 19.60 1.45 -3.78
C SER A 40 18.95 0.21 -3.14
N ILE A 41 19.03 0.11 -1.82
CA ILE A 41 18.35 -0.94 -1.07
C ILE A 41 16.92 -0.47 -0.80
N ILE A 42 15.94 -1.23 -1.30
CA ILE A 42 14.52 -0.99 -1.00
C ILE A 42 14.21 -1.75 0.29
N TYR A 43 14.15 -1.01 1.40
CA TYR A 43 13.65 -1.54 2.65
C TYR A 43 12.12 -1.73 2.55
N LYS A 44 11.63 -2.76 3.24
CA LYS A 44 10.20 -2.99 3.47
C LYS A 44 9.98 -3.24 4.95
N GLU A 45 8.80 -2.89 5.43
CA GLU A 45 8.44 -3.05 6.83
C GLU A 45 7.39 -4.15 7.02
N THR A 46 7.44 -4.84 8.15
CA THR A 46 6.38 -5.75 8.59
C THR A 46 6.27 -5.71 10.11
N ILE A 47 5.17 -6.24 10.63
CA ILE A 47 4.91 -6.31 12.07
C ILE A 47 5.40 -7.65 12.64
N ALA A 48 5.80 -7.66 13.91
CA ALA A 48 6.26 -8.89 14.57
C ALA A 48 5.14 -9.63 15.32
N ARG A 49 4.01 -8.96 15.59
CA ARG A 49 2.89 -9.49 16.38
C ARG A 49 1.58 -8.97 15.81
N ALA A 50 0.52 -9.75 15.98
CA ALA A 50 -0.82 -9.31 15.60
C ALA A 50 -1.25 -8.12 16.45
N THR A 51 -1.91 -7.14 15.83
CA THR A 51 -2.41 -5.94 16.50
C THR A 51 -3.70 -5.46 15.84
N GLU A 52 -4.55 -4.82 16.61
CA GLU A 52 -5.71 -4.10 16.09
C GLU A 52 -5.31 -2.65 15.77
N GLY A 53 -5.74 -2.13 14.63
CA GLY A 53 -5.59 -0.75 14.21
C GLY A 53 -6.96 -0.12 14.00
N VAL A 54 -7.12 1.13 14.45
CA VAL A 54 -8.37 1.90 14.31
C VAL A 54 -8.06 3.15 13.51
N GLY A 55 -8.81 3.35 12.43
CA GLY A 55 -8.80 4.58 11.65
C GLY A 55 -10.13 5.31 11.81
N HIS A 56 -10.04 6.62 12.07
CA HIS A 56 -11.18 7.48 12.36
C HIS A 56 -11.10 8.77 11.56
N PHE A 57 -12.20 9.16 10.93
CA PHE A 57 -12.32 10.39 10.16
C PHE A 57 -13.64 11.09 10.52
N GLU A 58 -13.55 12.27 11.15
CA GLU A 58 -14.71 13.04 11.61
C GLU A 58 -14.51 14.58 11.51
N PRO A 59 -14.41 15.15 10.29
CA PRO A 59 -14.62 16.58 10.10
C PRO A 59 -16.12 16.95 10.11
N LEU A 60 -16.42 18.26 10.05
CA LEU A 60 -17.80 18.76 10.10
C LEU A 60 -18.68 18.09 9.04
N ARG A 61 -19.70 17.33 9.48
CA ARG A 61 -20.65 16.58 8.64
C ARG A 61 -20.05 15.40 7.87
N HIS A 62 -18.95 14.82 8.35
CA HIS A 62 -18.37 13.58 7.84
C HIS A 62 -18.11 12.61 9.00
N TYR A 63 -18.24 11.31 8.75
CA TYR A 63 -17.95 10.30 9.76
C TYR A 63 -17.61 8.96 9.12
N ALA A 64 -16.45 8.41 9.44
CA ALA A 64 -16.08 7.03 9.14
C ALA A 64 -15.12 6.49 10.21
N GLU A 65 -15.40 5.28 10.69
CA GLU A 65 -14.54 4.56 11.64
C GLU A 65 -14.30 3.14 11.07
N VAL A 66 -13.06 2.69 11.07
CA VAL A 66 -12.66 1.38 10.54
C VAL A 66 -11.73 0.68 11.51
N HIS A 67 -12.04 -0.57 11.84
CA HIS A 67 -11.21 -1.42 12.68
C HIS A 67 -10.60 -2.54 11.84
N LEU A 68 -9.28 -2.61 11.86
CA LEU A 68 -8.50 -3.59 11.12
C LEU A 68 -7.71 -4.47 12.08
N LEU A 69 -7.68 -5.77 11.81
CA LEU A 69 -6.72 -6.68 12.42
C LEU A 69 -5.53 -6.82 11.48
N LEU A 70 -4.34 -6.47 11.97
CA LEU A 70 -3.07 -6.63 11.26
C LEU A 70 -2.37 -7.85 11.84
N GLU A 71 -2.12 -8.86 11.02
CA GLU A 71 -1.45 -10.11 11.42
C GLU A 71 -0.16 -10.29 10.59
N PRO A 72 0.97 -10.70 11.20
CA PRO A 72 2.19 -10.99 10.45
C PRO A 72 1.95 -12.15 9.47
N GLY A 73 2.46 -11.98 8.25
CA GLY A 73 2.38 -12.97 7.17
C GLY A 73 3.66 -13.80 7.04
N VAL A 74 3.65 -14.72 6.08
CA VAL A 74 4.85 -15.48 5.71
C VAL A 74 5.76 -14.55 4.89
N PRO A 75 7.09 -14.58 5.09
CA PRO A 75 8.00 -13.79 4.26
C PRO A 75 7.78 -14.03 2.76
N GLY A 76 7.59 -12.95 2.00
CA GLY A 76 7.28 -12.99 0.58
C GLY A 76 5.80 -13.20 0.24
N SER A 77 4.89 -13.27 1.22
CA SER A 77 3.45 -13.36 0.95
C SER A 77 2.83 -12.07 0.41
N GLY A 78 3.51 -10.93 0.60
CA GLY A 78 2.93 -9.62 0.30
C GLY A 78 1.79 -9.27 1.24
N LEU A 79 0.97 -8.30 0.83
CA LEU A 79 -0.23 -7.90 1.56
C LEU A 79 -1.43 -8.75 1.16
N VAL A 80 -2.10 -9.33 2.15
CA VAL A 80 -3.34 -10.08 1.96
C VAL A 80 -4.46 -9.35 2.66
N PHE A 81 -5.53 -9.05 1.95
CA PHE A 81 -6.69 -8.39 2.51
C PHE A 81 -7.84 -9.38 2.70
N GLU A 82 -8.52 -9.31 3.84
CA GLU A 82 -9.67 -10.17 4.14
C GLU A 82 -10.80 -9.34 4.75
N ASN A 83 -12.05 -9.66 4.38
CA ASN A 83 -13.21 -9.07 5.02
C ASN A 83 -13.81 -10.07 6.03
N ARG A 84 -13.71 -9.75 7.33
CA ARG A 84 -14.36 -10.49 8.42
C ARG A 84 -15.59 -9.75 8.98
N CYS A 85 -15.91 -8.58 8.44
CA CYS A 85 -17.01 -7.75 8.93
C CYS A 85 -18.35 -8.32 8.49
N ARG A 86 -19.26 -8.46 9.44
CA ARG A 86 -20.60 -8.96 9.17
C ARG A 86 -21.46 -7.87 8.52
N ALA A 87 -22.32 -8.27 7.58
CA ALA A 87 -23.17 -7.36 6.81
C ALA A 87 -24.22 -6.61 7.65
N ASP A 88 -24.53 -7.10 8.85
CA ASP A 88 -25.42 -6.47 9.83
C ASP A 88 -24.74 -5.31 10.58
N VAL A 89 -23.40 -5.30 10.65
CA VAL A 89 -22.63 -4.25 11.35
C VAL A 89 -22.32 -3.08 10.42
N LEU A 90 -21.86 -3.37 9.22
CA LEU A 90 -21.54 -2.38 8.19
C LEU A 90 -22.10 -2.83 6.86
N ALA A 91 -22.78 -1.94 6.15
CA ALA A 91 -23.37 -2.27 4.85
C ALA A 91 -22.29 -2.74 3.85
N VAL A 92 -22.63 -3.78 3.07
CA VAL A 92 -21.67 -4.48 2.18
C VAL A 92 -21.03 -3.55 1.15
N ASN A 93 -21.72 -2.50 0.72
CA ASN A 93 -21.17 -1.49 -0.17
C ASN A 93 -19.97 -0.75 0.48
N TRP A 94 -20.07 -0.40 1.76
CA TRP A 94 -18.98 0.23 2.50
C TRP A 94 -17.83 -0.72 2.74
N GLN A 95 -18.12 -1.98 3.08
CA GLN A 95 -17.09 -3.00 3.21
C GLN A 95 -16.28 -3.15 1.91
N ARG A 96 -16.96 -3.24 0.76
CA ARG A 96 -16.29 -3.31 -0.56
C ARG A 96 -15.43 -2.07 -0.83
N LEU A 97 -15.96 -0.88 -0.51
CA LEU A 97 -15.23 0.37 -0.71
C LEU A 97 -13.95 0.44 0.13
N ILE A 98 -14.03 0.04 1.40
CA ILE A 98 -12.86 -0.07 2.30
C ILE A 98 -11.82 -1.03 1.71
N MET A 99 -12.25 -2.21 1.26
CA MET A 99 -11.34 -3.21 0.67
C MET A 99 -10.63 -2.67 -0.56
N THR A 100 -11.37 -1.99 -1.46
CA THR A 100 -10.77 -1.34 -2.63
C THR A 100 -9.74 -0.29 -2.22
N HIS A 101 -10.02 0.57 -1.23
CA HIS A 101 -9.07 1.58 -0.78
C HIS A 101 -7.82 0.99 -0.11
N LEU A 102 -7.99 -0.10 0.63
CA LEU A 102 -6.87 -0.84 1.22
C LEU A 102 -5.96 -1.44 0.14
N GLU A 103 -6.52 -1.95 -0.96
CA GLU A 103 -5.75 -2.56 -2.05
C GLU A 103 -5.08 -1.53 -2.98
N GLU A 104 -5.71 -0.38 -3.20
CA GLU A 104 -5.20 0.67 -4.09
C GLU A 104 -4.03 1.47 -3.49
N LYS A 105 -4.01 1.60 -2.16
CA LYS A 105 -3.07 2.47 -1.45
C LYS A 105 -1.78 1.73 -1.12
N ARG A 106 -0.64 2.39 -1.36
CA ARG A 106 0.63 1.96 -0.80
C ARG A 106 0.71 2.40 0.65
N HIS A 107 0.77 1.43 1.55
CA HIS A 107 0.83 1.68 2.99
C HIS A 107 2.28 1.84 3.42
N ARG A 108 2.58 2.94 4.10
CA ARG A 108 3.93 3.23 4.63
C ARG A 108 4.01 2.82 6.08
N GLY A 109 5.11 2.18 6.44
CA GLY A 109 5.42 1.79 7.81
C GLY A 109 5.85 2.97 8.66
N VAL A 110 5.82 2.76 9.97
CA VAL A 110 6.10 3.81 10.96
C VAL A 110 7.57 3.90 11.35
N LEU A 111 8.37 2.85 11.08
CA LEU A 111 9.75 2.79 11.56
C LEU A 111 10.68 3.63 10.69
N THR A 112 10.58 3.46 9.36
CA THR A 112 11.43 4.14 8.37
C THR A 112 10.63 4.83 7.26
N GLY A 113 9.31 4.66 7.25
CA GLY A 113 8.45 5.16 6.16
C GLY A 113 8.48 4.29 4.91
N ALA A 114 9.13 3.12 4.97
CA ALA A 114 9.19 2.16 3.89
C ALA A 114 7.84 1.47 3.69
N GLU A 115 7.59 0.97 2.48
CA GLU A 115 6.33 0.28 2.17
C GLU A 115 6.19 -1.01 3.00
N ILE A 116 5.01 -1.22 3.59
CA ILE A 116 4.76 -2.42 4.39
C ILE A 116 4.50 -3.64 3.49
N THR A 117 4.83 -4.83 3.98
CA THR A 117 4.69 -6.10 3.27
C THR A 117 4.43 -7.24 4.25
N ASP A 118 4.13 -8.43 3.70
CA ASP A 118 4.11 -9.71 4.40
C ASP A 118 3.22 -9.65 5.65
N MET A 119 1.98 -9.19 5.45
CA MET A 119 0.98 -9.11 6.51
C MET A 119 -0.43 -9.32 5.94
N LYS A 120 -1.30 -9.84 6.81
CA LYS A 120 -2.72 -9.98 6.56
C LYS A 120 -3.48 -8.86 7.24
N ILE A 121 -4.26 -8.11 6.48
CA ILE A 121 -5.08 -6.99 6.94
C ILE A 121 -6.54 -7.41 6.84
N SER A 122 -7.20 -7.60 7.98
CA SER A 122 -8.58 -8.07 8.04
C SER A 122 -9.52 -6.98 8.52
N LEU A 123 -10.56 -6.64 7.76
CA LEU A 123 -11.61 -5.74 8.21
C LEU A 123 -12.48 -6.44 9.25
N LEU A 124 -12.46 -5.97 10.50
CA LEU A 124 -13.24 -6.53 11.60
C LEU A 124 -14.61 -5.87 11.71
N THR A 125 -14.62 -4.55 11.78
CA THR A 125 -15.82 -3.73 11.96
C THR A 125 -15.58 -2.33 11.42
N GLY A 126 -16.66 -1.57 11.28
CA GLY A 126 -16.60 -0.16 10.97
C GLY A 126 -17.93 0.52 11.31
N LYS A 127 -17.92 1.84 11.33
CA LYS A 127 -19.12 2.64 11.56
C LYS A 127 -19.27 3.70 10.48
N ALA A 128 -20.51 3.84 10.01
CA ALA A 128 -20.95 4.89 9.11
C ALA A 128 -22.13 5.64 9.75
N HIS A 129 -22.19 6.95 9.53
CA HIS A 129 -23.32 7.81 9.85
C HIS A 129 -24.27 7.93 8.64
N LEU A 130 -25.57 7.68 8.87
CA LEU A 130 -26.58 7.55 7.80
C LEU A 130 -26.67 8.75 6.83
N LYS A 131 -26.46 9.97 7.35
CA LYS A 131 -26.59 11.22 6.59
C LYS A 131 -25.26 11.87 6.21
N HIS A 132 -24.20 11.50 6.91
CA HIS A 132 -22.94 12.26 6.91
C HIS A 132 -21.77 11.44 6.39
N THR A 133 -21.89 10.12 6.25
CA THR A 133 -20.84 9.33 5.61
C THR A 133 -20.96 9.45 4.10
N GLU A 134 -19.87 9.87 3.49
CA GLU A 134 -19.67 9.85 2.06
C GLU A 134 -18.60 8.82 1.67
N GLY A 135 -18.55 8.42 0.40
CA GLY A 135 -17.57 7.43 -0.05
C GLY A 135 -16.11 7.84 0.16
N GLY A 136 -15.81 9.14 0.13
CA GLY A 136 -14.47 9.65 0.40
C GLY A 136 -14.00 9.47 1.85
N ASP A 137 -14.91 9.32 2.80
CA ASP A 137 -14.59 9.31 4.23
C ASP A 137 -13.86 8.02 4.61
N PHE A 138 -14.30 6.88 4.09
CA PHE A 138 -13.63 5.60 4.31
C PHE A 138 -12.22 5.56 3.74
N ARG A 139 -11.95 6.30 2.66
CA ARG A 139 -10.60 6.46 2.11
C ARG A 139 -9.66 7.21 3.06
N GLN A 140 -10.19 8.11 3.88
CA GLN A 140 -9.41 8.83 4.89
C GLN A 140 -9.23 8.02 6.17
N ALA A 141 -10.23 7.21 6.52
CA ALA A 141 -10.19 6.32 7.68
C ALA A 141 -9.32 5.05 7.46
N THR A 142 -8.78 4.82 6.26
CA THR A 142 -7.91 3.68 5.91
C THR A 142 -6.60 4.18 5.30
#